data_AF-A0A8C4PIG0-F1
#
_entry.id   AF-A0A8C4PIG0-F1
#
_cell.length_a   1.000
_cell.length_b   1.000
_cell.length_c   1.000
_cell.angle_alpha   90.00
_cell.angle_beta   90.00
_cell.angle_gamma   90.00
#
_symmetry.space_group_name_H-M   'P 1'
#
loop_
_entity.id
_entity.type
_entity.pdbx_description
1 polymer ?
#
loop_
_entity_poly.entity_id
_entity_poly.type
_entity_poly.pdbx_seq_one_letter_code
_entity_poly.pdbx_strand_id
1 'polypeptide(L)'
;MRSMRALQNALSRAGSHCWRGGWGHLSWSPLLGGGVRHHLSEAAAQGKKTPHCHQPQHQDHDSSESGMLSRLGDLLFYTIAEGQERIPIHKFTTALKATGLQTSDPRLRDCMSQMRRMVRESSSGGLLDRDLFQKCVSSNIVLLTQAFRKKFVIPDFEEFTGHVDRIFEDAKELTGGKVAAYIPQLAKSNPDLWGVSLCTVDGQRHSVGHTKIPFCLQSCVKPLTYAISISTLGTDYVHKFVGKEPSGLRYNKLSLNEEGIPHNPMVNAGAIVVSSLIKVSATLAFWKVLQYLNRMAGSEYVGFSNAT
;
A
#
# COMPACT_ATOMS: atom_id res chain seq x y z
N MET A 1 1.08 20.55 -17.53
CA MET A 1 1.26 19.28 -18.30
C MET A 1 2.63 19.13 -18.97
N ARG A 2 3.56 20.10 -18.84
CA ARG A 2 4.98 19.93 -19.25
C ARG A 2 5.87 19.28 -18.17
N SER A 3 5.43 19.22 -16.90
CA SER A 3 6.25 18.69 -15.80
C SER A 3 6.41 17.16 -15.81
N MET A 4 5.43 16.42 -16.33
CA MET A 4 5.52 14.95 -16.36
C MET A 4 6.58 14.46 -17.37
N ARG A 5 6.77 15.17 -18.50
CA ARG A 5 7.89 14.93 -19.43
C ARG A 5 9.24 15.36 -18.85
N ALA A 6 9.28 16.43 -18.05
CA ALA A 6 10.51 16.84 -17.36
C ALA A 6 10.95 15.78 -16.34
N LEU A 7 10.00 15.22 -15.57
CA LEU A 7 10.25 14.12 -14.64
C LEU A 7 10.68 12.84 -15.35
N GLN A 8 10.02 12.48 -16.47
CA GLN A 8 10.41 11.34 -17.30
C GLN A 8 11.82 11.49 -17.89
N ASN A 9 12.18 12.71 -18.32
CA ASN A 9 13.51 13.01 -18.84
C ASN A 9 14.58 13.01 -17.75
N ALA A 10 14.28 13.48 -16.54
CA ALA A 10 15.18 13.41 -15.39
C ALA A 10 15.45 11.94 -14.97
N LEU A 11 14.40 11.12 -14.90
CA LEU A 11 14.51 9.68 -14.62
C LEU A 11 15.27 8.93 -15.72
N SER A 12 15.10 9.31 -16.99
CA SER A 12 15.81 8.69 -18.12
C SER A 12 17.32 9.02 -18.13
N ARG A 13 17.69 10.24 -17.68
CA ARG A 13 19.10 10.64 -17.54
C ARG A 13 19.78 9.95 -16.36
N ALA A 14 19.06 9.66 -15.28
CA ALA A 14 19.57 8.91 -14.14
C ALA A 14 19.78 7.41 -14.44
N GLY A 15 19.02 6.84 -15.39
CA GLY A 15 19.09 5.41 -15.76
C GLY A 15 20.16 5.01 -16.78
N SER A 16 21.06 5.92 -17.19
CA SER A 16 22.01 5.65 -18.29
C SER A 16 23.22 4.77 -17.91
N HIS A 17 23.38 4.41 -16.63
CA HIS A 17 24.49 3.58 -16.16
C HIS A 17 24.04 2.42 -15.25
N CYS A 18 23.12 1.60 -15.75
CA CYS A 18 23.01 0.16 -15.46
C CYS A 18 21.75 -0.37 -16.15
N TRP A 19 21.77 -1.63 -16.58
CA TRP A 19 20.73 -2.38 -17.32
C TRP A 19 20.92 -2.48 -18.84
N ARG A 20 21.80 -3.39 -19.25
CA ARG A 20 21.56 -4.24 -20.43
C ARG A 20 20.95 -5.55 -19.95
N GLY A 21 19.67 -5.76 -20.25
CA GLY A 21 18.96 -7.04 -20.04
C GLY A 21 17.73 -7.06 -20.93
N GLY A 22 17.76 -7.91 -21.96
CA GLY A 22 16.78 -7.95 -23.04
C GLY A 22 15.40 -8.46 -22.61
N TRP A 23 14.37 -7.96 -23.27
CA TRP A 23 12.99 -8.40 -23.11
C TRP A 23 12.77 -9.69 -23.92
N GLY A 24 12.66 -10.82 -23.22
CA GLY A 24 12.25 -12.10 -23.80
C GLY A 24 10.72 -12.21 -23.89
N HIS A 25 10.22 -12.45 -25.10
CA HIS A 25 8.83 -12.79 -25.39
C HIS A 25 8.39 -14.07 -24.66
N LEU A 26 7.20 -14.06 -24.04
CA LEU A 26 6.49 -15.26 -23.59
C LEU A 26 5.17 -15.38 -24.34
N SER A 27 5.08 -16.39 -25.20
CA SER A 27 3.86 -16.81 -25.90
C SER A 27 2.97 -17.65 -24.97
N TRP A 28 1.67 -17.42 -24.99
CA TRP A 28 0.66 -18.31 -24.42
C TRP A 28 0.02 -19.15 -25.53
N SER A 29 -0.06 -20.47 -25.31
CA SER A 29 -0.90 -21.39 -26.10
C SER A 29 -1.91 -22.09 -25.17
N PRO A 30 -3.14 -22.35 -25.61
CA PRO A 30 -4.20 -22.94 -24.80
C PRO A 30 -4.27 -24.47 -24.93
N LEU A 31 -4.67 -25.17 -23.87
CA LEU A 31 -5.07 -26.57 -23.92
C LEU A 31 -6.52 -26.71 -23.44
N LEU A 32 -7.39 -27.10 -24.38
CA LEU A 32 -8.72 -27.68 -24.15
C LEU A 32 -8.59 -29.20 -24.03
N GLY A 33 -9.45 -29.82 -23.21
CA GLY A 33 -9.99 -31.14 -23.54
C GLY A 33 -10.18 -32.13 -22.40
N GLY A 34 -11.45 -32.44 -22.10
CA GLY A 34 -11.88 -33.80 -21.80
C GLY A 34 -12.31 -34.10 -20.36
N GLY A 35 -13.62 -34.33 -20.15
CA GLY A 35 -14.16 -34.87 -18.90
C GLY A 35 -15.63 -35.24 -19.01
N VAL A 36 -15.89 -36.54 -19.17
CA VAL A 36 -17.12 -37.23 -19.58
C VAL A 36 -18.17 -37.34 -18.45
N ARG A 37 -19.46 -37.30 -18.81
CA ARG A 37 -20.63 -37.67 -17.98
C ARG A 37 -20.72 -39.20 -17.81
N HIS A 38 -21.16 -39.71 -16.66
CA HIS A 38 -22.45 -40.40 -16.47
C HIS A 38 -22.57 -41.22 -15.17
N HIS A 39 -23.80 -41.19 -14.63
CA HIS A 39 -24.57 -42.21 -13.91
C HIS A 39 -24.35 -42.57 -12.43
N LEU A 40 -25.38 -42.19 -11.66
CA LEU A 40 -25.90 -42.84 -10.45
C LEU A 40 -26.53 -44.21 -10.78
N SER A 41 -26.34 -45.20 -9.90
CA SER A 41 -27.40 -46.12 -9.46
C SER A 41 -27.00 -46.90 -8.19
N GLU A 42 -28.01 -47.17 -7.37
CA GLU A 42 -28.01 -47.83 -6.07
C GLU A 42 -27.87 -49.37 -6.17
N ALA A 43 -27.36 -50.02 -5.13
CA ALA A 43 -28.06 -51.12 -4.44
C ALA A 43 -27.28 -51.62 -3.20
N ALA A 44 -28.05 -52.04 -2.21
CA ALA A 44 -27.72 -52.35 -0.82
C ALA A 44 -27.01 -53.69 -0.58
N ALA A 45 -26.37 -53.82 0.61
CA ALA A 45 -26.74 -54.85 1.62
C ALA A 45 -25.83 -54.84 2.88
N GLN A 46 -26.47 -54.57 4.03
CA GLN A 46 -26.42 -55.33 5.30
C GLN A 46 -25.12 -55.48 6.12
N GLY A 47 -25.16 -54.98 7.36
CA GLY A 47 -24.97 -55.85 8.54
C GLY A 47 -23.90 -55.49 9.60
N LYS A 48 -24.40 -55.03 10.77
CA LYS A 48 -23.93 -55.31 12.15
C LYS A 48 -22.73 -54.54 12.79
N LYS A 49 -23.12 -53.73 13.80
CA LYS A 49 -22.62 -53.55 15.19
C LYS A 49 -21.11 -53.41 15.48
N THR A 50 -20.76 -52.24 16.04
CA THR A 50 -19.64 -51.88 16.94
C THR A 50 -19.51 -52.82 18.16
N PRO A 51 -18.32 -53.01 18.82
CA PRO A 51 -17.59 -51.93 19.52
C PRO A 51 -16.04 -52.04 19.60
N HIS A 52 -15.34 -50.91 19.52
CA HIS A 52 -14.50 -50.38 20.61
C HIS A 52 -13.80 -49.10 20.15
N CYS A 53 -13.94 -48.07 20.99
CA CYS A 53 -13.39 -46.73 20.82
C CYS A 53 -11.89 -46.73 21.14
N HIS A 54 -11.05 -46.42 20.16
CA HIS A 54 -9.72 -45.84 20.40
C HIS A 54 -9.80 -44.37 20.01
N GLN A 55 -9.75 -43.48 21.00
CA GLN A 55 -9.56 -42.05 20.78
C GLN A 55 -8.14 -41.83 20.21
N PRO A 56 -7.98 -41.11 19.08
CA PRO A 56 -6.70 -40.54 18.72
C PRO A 56 -6.42 -39.35 19.64
N GLN A 57 -5.27 -39.39 20.30
CA GLN A 57 -4.71 -38.30 21.09
C GLN A 57 -4.61 -37.03 20.24
N HIS A 58 -5.13 -35.92 20.77
CA HIS A 58 -4.88 -34.58 20.29
C HIS A 58 -3.35 -34.32 20.32
N GLN A 59 -2.74 -34.13 19.15
CA GLN A 59 -1.34 -33.73 19.04
C GLN A 59 -1.18 -32.21 19.23
N ASP A 60 -0.22 -31.88 20.09
CA ASP A 60 0.33 -30.56 20.36
C ASP A 60 0.74 -29.81 19.10
N HIS A 61 -0.06 -28.85 18.65
CA HIS A 61 0.36 -27.89 17.61
C HIS A 61 0.81 -26.53 18.17
N ASP A 62 0.49 -26.23 19.44
CA ASP A 62 0.64 -24.88 20.03
C ASP A 62 2.04 -24.61 20.64
N SER A 63 2.79 -25.65 21.01
CA SER A 63 4.10 -25.51 21.65
C SER A 63 5.24 -25.16 20.67
N SER A 64 5.09 -25.53 19.39
CA SER A 64 6.13 -25.34 18.37
C SER A 64 6.21 -23.90 17.84
N GLU A 65 5.06 -23.24 17.66
CA GLU A 65 4.98 -21.89 17.11
C GLU A 65 5.43 -20.85 18.13
N SER A 66 4.98 -20.98 19.38
CA SER A 66 5.40 -20.13 20.50
C SER A 66 6.93 -20.16 20.71
N GLY A 67 7.53 -21.37 20.63
CA GLY A 67 8.98 -21.52 20.71
C GLY A 67 9.73 -20.87 19.54
N MET A 68 9.17 -20.90 18.33
CA MET A 68 9.77 -20.25 17.16
C MET A 68 9.72 -18.72 17.28
N LEU A 69 8.58 -18.15 17.68
CA LEU A 69 8.41 -16.70 17.84
C LEU A 69 9.30 -16.15 18.97
N SER A 70 9.54 -16.93 20.03
CA SER A 70 10.51 -16.60 21.07
C SER A 70 11.93 -16.48 20.51
N ARG A 71 12.38 -17.49 19.73
CA ARG A 71 13.72 -17.48 19.13
C ARG A 71 13.92 -16.32 18.15
N LEU A 72 12.88 -15.93 17.41
CA LEU A 72 12.94 -14.77 16.52
C LEU A 72 13.13 -13.46 17.29
N GLY A 73 12.44 -13.31 18.42
CA GLY A 73 12.59 -12.12 19.24
C GLY A 73 13.94 -12.06 19.97
N ASP A 74 14.50 -13.20 20.39
CA ASP A 74 15.87 -13.27 20.90
C ASP A 74 16.89 -12.85 19.83
N LEU A 75 16.78 -13.39 18.61
CA LEU A 75 17.66 -13.02 17.50
C LEU A 75 17.57 -11.52 17.18
N LEU A 76 16.35 -10.98 17.19
CA LEU A 76 16.11 -9.56 16.97
C LEU A 76 16.72 -8.70 18.08
N PHE A 77 16.60 -9.13 19.34
CA PHE A 77 17.22 -8.47 20.48
C PHE A 77 18.73 -8.36 20.28
N TYR A 78 19.42 -9.48 20.01
CA TYR A 78 20.87 -9.47 19.83
C TYR A 78 21.33 -8.64 18.62
N THR A 79 20.52 -8.61 17.56
CA THR A 79 20.79 -7.80 16.37
C THR A 79 20.82 -6.30 16.71
N ILE A 80 19.92 -5.83 17.57
CA ILE A 80 19.79 -4.40 17.93
C ILE A 80 20.71 -4.04 19.12
N ALA A 81 20.91 -4.98 20.04
CA ALA A 81 21.72 -4.78 21.23
C ALA A 81 23.21 -4.64 20.91
N GLU A 82 23.69 -5.24 19.81
CA GLU A 82 25.10 -5.18 19.38
C GLU A 82 26.06 -5.59 20.51
N GLY A 83 25.70 -6.66 21.24
CA GLY A 83 26.48 -7.20 22.36
C GLY A 83 26.20 -6.57 23.73
N GLN A 84 25.30 -5.58 23.83
CA GLN A 84 24.86 -5.02 25.11
C GLN A 84 23.80 -5.91 25.79
N GLU A 85 23.75 -5.91 27.13
CA GLU A 85 22.73 -6.66 27.88
C GLU A 85 21.34 -6.01 27.85
N ARG A 86 21.27 -4.72 27.49
CA ARG A 86 20.02 -3.94 27.47
C ARG A 86 20.00 -2.99 26.28
N ILE A 87 18.81 -2.76 25.74
CA ILE A 87 18.57 -1.87 24.61
C ILE A 87 17.87 -0.61 25.09
N PRO A 88 18.45 0.59 24.92
CA PRO A 88 17.72 1.83 25.09
C PRO A 88 16.60 1.95 24.06
N ILE A 89 15.40 2.37 24.46
CA ILE A 89 14.25 2.50 23.56
C ILE A 89 14.52 3.44 22.39
N HIS A 90 15.29 4.52 22.61
CA HIS A 90 15.67 5.42 21.53
C HIS A 90 16.52 4.71 20.46
N LYS A 91 17.41 3.78 20.85
CA LYS A 91 18.20 2.95 19.92
C LYS A 91 17.28 2.07 19.07
N PHE A 92 16.30 1.41 19.71
CA PHE A 92 15.29 0.62 18.99
C PHE A 92 14.48 1.47 18.01
N THR A 93 13.94 2.62 18.44
CA THR A 93 13.14 3.47 17.56
C THR A 93 13.95 4.10 16.42
N THR A 94 15.23 4.38 16.64
CA THR A 94 16.15 4.86 15.59
C THR A 94 16.41 3.77 14.57
N ALA A 95 16.75 2.56 15.04
CA ALA A 95 16.97 1.42 14.15
C ALA A 95 15.70 1.02 13.39
N LEU A 96 14.52 1.13 14.01
CA LEU A 96 13.24 0.94 13.34
C LEU A 96 13.01 1.98 12.23
N LYS A 97 13.30 3.26 12.48
CA LYS A 97 13.18 4.32 11.47
C LYS A 97 14.14 4.12 10.30
N ALA A 98 15.34 3.59 10.54
CA ALA A 98 16.30 3.26 9.48
C ALA A 98 15.76 2.20 8.50
N THR A 99 14.84 1.32 8.95
CA THR A 99 14.13 0.39 8.05
C THR A 99 13.09 1.07 7.15
N GLY A 100 12.77 2.35 7.41
CA GLY A 100 11.73 3.11 6.74
C GLY A 100 10.36 3.03 7.41
N LEU A 101 10.16 2.16 8.41
CA LEU A 101 8.92 2.13 9.18
C LEU A 101 8.81 3.31 10.13
N GLN A 102 7.59 3.82 10.29
CA GLN A 102 7.30 4.87 11.27
C GLN A 102 6.80 4.27 12.57
N THR A 103 7.10 4.91 13.70
CA THR A 103 6.55 4.53 15.02
C THR A 103 5.03 4.71 15.12
N SER A 104 4.42 5.40 14.15
CA SER A 104 2.97 5.57 14.02
C SER A 104 2.33 4.51 13.12
N ASP A 105 3.08 3.55 12.57
CA ASP A 105 2.53 2.47 11.75
C ASP A 105 1.43 1.72 12.53
N PRO A 106 0.20 1.63 12.01
CA PRO A 106 -0.90 0.94 12.70
C PRO A 106 -0.58 -0.51 13.07
N ARG A 107 0.27 -1.19 12.28
CA ARG A 107 0.71 -2.57 12.51
C ARG A 107 1.71 -2.69 13.66
N LEU A 108 2.29 -1.58 14.12
CA LEU A 108 3.21 -1.53 15.26
C LEU A 108 2.57 -0.96 16.53
N ARG A 109 1.26 -0.65 16.50
CA ARG A 109 0.55 0.01 17.60
C ARG A 109 0.75 -0.69 18.94
N ASP A 110 0.63 -2.00 18.96
CA ASP A 110 0.68 -2.78 20.20
C ASP A 110 2.10 -2.79 20.78
N CYS A 111 3.11 -3.03 19.94
CA CYS A 111 4.52 -2.91 20.32
C CYS A 111 4.86 -1.52 20.89
N MET A 112 4.47 -0.45 20.20
CA MET A 112 4.72 0.92 20.66
C MET A 112 3.98 1.25 21.96
N SER A 113 2.75 0.75 22.13
CA SER A 113 1.97 0.92 23.35
C SER A 113 2.64 0.21 24.54
N GLN A 114 3.10 -1.02 24.34
CA GLN A 114 3.81 -1.79 25.35
C GLN A 114 5.11 -1.10 25.78
N MET A 115 5.92 -0.64 24.82
CA MET A 115 7.17 0.07 25.13
C MET A 115 6.90 1.35 25.94
N ARG A 116 5.87 2.15 25.58
CA ARG A 116 5.49 3.35 26.34
C ARG A 116 4.99 3.02 27.75
N ARG A 117 4.28 1.91 27.92
CA ARG A 117 3.84 1.43 29.24
C ARG A 117 5.05 1.09 30.11
N MET A 118 6.00 0.31 29.58
CA MET A 118 7.21 -0.08 30.30
C MET A 118 8.06 1.13 30.72
N VAL A 119 8.18 2.16 29.89
CA VAL A 119 8.89 3.41 30.25
C VAL A 119 8.27 4.11 31.44
N ARG A 120 6.93 4.11 31.54
CA ARG A 120 6.22 4.77 32.64
C ARG A 120 6.28 3.97 33.94
N GLU A 121 6.29 2.65 33.84
CA GLU A 121 6.24 1.74 35.00
C GLU A 121 7.63 1.40 35.54
N SER A 122 8.68 1.49 34.72
CA SER A 122 10.04 1.09 35.12
C SER A 122 10.87 2.27 35.59
N SER A 123 11.51 2.13 36.76
CA SER A 123 12.56 3.03 37.27
C SER A 123 13.88 2.93 36.49
N SER A 124 13.97 2.03 35.51
CA SER A 124 15.18 1.72 34.70
C SER A 124 15.46 2.69 33.54
N GLY A 125 14.79 3.84 33.48
CA GLY A 125 15.13 4.91 32.53
C GLY A 125 14.95 4.55 31.05
N GLY A 126 14.06 3.59 30.72
CA GLY A 126 13.79 3.20 29.33
C GLY A 126 14.80 2.23 28.71
N LEU A 127 15.49 1.44 29.55
CA LEU A 127 16.31 0.31 29.14
C LEU A 127 15.47 -0.98 29.10
N LEU A 128 15.49 -1.67 27.95
CA LEU A 128 14.83 -2.95 27.75
C LEU A 128 15.85 -4.09 27.91
N ASP A 129 15.65 -4.97 28.87
CA ASP A 129 16.30 -6.28 28.86
C ASP A 129 15.63 -7.23 27.85
N ARG A 130 16.19 -8.42 27.69
CA ARG A 130 15.72 -9.44 26.74
C ARG A 130 14.24 -9.78 26.95
N ASP A 131 13.82 -10.02 28.19
CA ASP A 131 12.47 -10.51 28.48
C ASP A 131 11.43 -9.39 28.31
N LEU A 132 11.79 -8.15 28.68
CA LEU A 132 10.96 -6.97 28.42
C LEU A 132 10.85 -6.66 26.93
N PHE A 133 11.96 -6.78 26.19
CA PHE A 133 11.96 -6.63 24.74
C PHE A 133 11.03 -7.65 24.08
N GLN A 134 11.16 -8.93 24.44
CA GLN A 134 10.32 -10.01 23.93
C GLN A 134 8.84 -9.73 24.15
N LYS A 135 8.46 -9.29 25.36
CA LYS A 135 7.08 -8.90 25.67
C LYS A 135 6.58 -7.78 24.76
N CYS A 136 7.41 -6.77 24.50
CA CYS A 136 7.03 -5.64 23.66
C CYS A 136 6.85 -6.03 22.19
N VAL A 137 7.75 -6.86 21.63
CA VAL A 137 7.75 -7.16 20.20
C VAL A 137 6.87 -8.34 19.80
N SER A 138 6.44 -9.18 20.76
CA SER A 138 5.74 -10.44 20.50
C SER A 138 4.55 -10.31 19.52
N SER A 139 3.68 -9.32 19.71
CA SER A 139 2.51 -9.10 18.85
C SER A 139 2.85 -8.69 17.41
N ASN A 140 4.07 -8.20 17.16
CA ASN A 140 4.49 -7.63 15.87
C ASN A 140 5.81 -8.24 15.36
N ILE A 141 6.24 -9.38 15.92
CA ILE A 141 7.58 -9.94 15.71
C ILE A 141 7.85 -10.31 14.26
N VAL A 142 6.85 -10.78 13.51
CA VAL A 142 7.01 -11.16 12.10
C VAL A 142 7.37 -9.94 11.23
N LEU A 143 6.63 -8.83 11.38
CA LEU A 143 6.90 -7.59 10.65
C LEU A 143 8.26 -7.00 11.04
N LEU A 144 8.56 -6.95 12.34
CA LEU A 144 9.85 -6.46 12.83
C LEU A 144 11.00 -7.33 12.30
N THR A 145 10.86 -8.65 12.31
CA THR A 145 11.85 -9.57 11.76
C THR A 145 12.09 -9.31 10.28
N GLN A 146 11.03 -9.09 9.49
CA GLN A 146 11.17 -8.72 8.08
C GLN A 146 11.93 -7.40 7.90
N ALA A 147 11.59 -6.39 8.70
CA ALA A 147 12.24 -5.08 8.67
C ALA A 147 13.74 -5.17 8.95
N PHE A 148 14.11 -5.74 10.10
CA PHE A 148 15.49 -5.78 10.58
C PHE A 148 16.37 -6.78 9.82
N ARG A 149 15.78 -7.80 9.18
CA ARG A 149 16.51 -8.73 8.30
C ARG A 149 16.58 -8.28 6.84
N LYS A 150 16.24 -7.01 6.58
CA LYS A 150 16.26 -6.40 5.24
C LYS A 150 15.45 -7.21 4.21
N LYS A 151 14.26 -7.68 4.62
CA LYS A 151 13.34 -8.45 3.77
C LYS A 151 12.23 -7.62 3.14
N PHE A 152 12.20 -6.32 3.40
CA PHE A 152 11.34 -5.40 2.65
C PHE A 152 11.80 -5.24 1.21
N VAL A 153 10.87 -4.81 0.37
CA VAL A 153 11.02 -4.57 -1.06
C VAL A 153 12.16 -3.60 -1.37
N ILE A 154 12.46 -2.67 -0.45
CA ILE A 154 13.67 -1.83 -0.49
C ILE A 154 14.50 -2.16 0.76
N PRO A 155 15.52 -3.03 0.65
CA PRO A 155 16.41 -3.43 1.75
C PRO A 155 17.17 -2.26 2.39
N ASP A 156 17.81 -1.43 1.57
CA ASP A 156 18.67 -0.32 1.99
C ASP A 156 17.92 1.02 1.83
N PHE A 157 16.91 1.20 2.69
CA PHE A 157 15.96 2.30 2.57
C PHE A 157 16.60 3.68 2.78
N GLU A 158 17.54 3.83 3.73
CA GLU A 158 18.23 5.11 3.97
C GLU A 158 18.99 5.59 2.73
N GLU A 159 19.77 4.70 2.10
CA GLU A 159 20.48 5.02 0.85
C GLU A 159 19.51 5.42 -0.26
N PHE A 160 18.43 4.64 -0.43
CA PHE A 160 17.38 4.95 -1.40
C PHE A 160 16.76 6.33 -1.15
N THR A 161 16.45 6.68 0.10
CA THR A 161 15.88 8.00 0.44
C THR A 161 16.87 9.14 0.17
N GLY A 162 18.17 8.91 0.35
CA GLY A 162 19.19 9.87 -0.08
C GLY A 162 19.17 10.14 -1.58
N HIS A 163 18.80 9.16 -2.41
CA HIS A 163 18.59 9.38 -3.85
C HIS A 163 17.31 10.18 -4.13
N VAL A 164 16.24 9.93 -3.37
CA VAL A 164 14.99 10.69 -3.47
C VAL A 164 15.21 12.15 -3.10
N ASP A 165 16.00 12.43 -2.06
CA ASP A 165 16.31 13.79 -1.63
C ASP A 165 17.12 14.55 -2.69
N ARG A 166 18.08 13.88 -3.35
CA ARG A 166 18.81 14.47 -4.50
C ARG A 166 17.87 14.80 -5.66
N ILE A 167 16.97 13.88 -6.03
CA ILE A 167 15.96 14.12 -7.08
C ILE A 167 15.02 15.27 -6.69
N PHE A 168 14.66 15.35 -5.40
CA PHE A 168 13.83 16.43 -4.89
C PHE A 168 14.49 17.80 -5.08
N GLU A 169 15.76 17.95 -4.70
CA GLU A 169 16.50 19.21 -4.86
C GLU A 169 16.72 19.53 -6.36
N ASP A 170 17.11 18.55 -7.18
CA ASP A 170 17.28 18.76 -8.63
C ASP A 170 15.97 19.24 -9.30
N ALA A 171 14.83 18.66 -8.90
CA ALA A 171 13.53 19.01 -9.46
C ALA A 171 12.98 20.35 -8.92
N LYS A 172 13.39 20.75 -7.71
CA LYS A 172 12.98 22.02 -7.07
C LYS A 172 13.47 23.23 -7.83
N GLU A 173 14.63 23.13 -8.49
CA GLU A 173 15.20 24.19 -9.34
C GLU A 173 14.38 24.44 -10.62
N LEU A 174 13.41 23.58 -10.96
CA LEU A 174 12.52 23.74 -12.10
C LEU A 174 11.37 24.72 -11.79
N THR A 175 11.68 26.01 -11.74
CA THR A 175 10.73 27.10 -11.40
C THR A 175 9.73 27.46 -12.52
N GLY A 176 9.79 26.75 -13.65
CA GLY A 176 8.89 26.98 -14.78
C GLY A 176 7.49 26.41 -14.57
N GLY A 177 6.47 27.07 -15.14
CA GLY A 177 5.08 26.61 -15.05
C GLY A 177 4.11 27.77 -14.88
N LYS A 178 2.82 27.46 -14.77
CA LYS A 178 1.79 28.43 -14.37
C LYS A 178 0.81 27.73 -13.45
N VAL A 179 0.50 28.38 -12.33
CA VAL A 179 -0.57 27.95 -11.42
C VAL A 179 -1.89 27.91 -12.18
N ALA A 180 -2.72 26.90 -11.89
CA ALA A 180 -4.04 26.78 -12.49
C ALA A 180 -4.93 27.92 -12.00
N ALA A 181 -5.31 28.83 -12.91
CA ALA A 181 -6.06 30.05 -12.57
C ALA A 181 -7.53 30.03 -13.02
N TYR A 182 -8.02 28.91 -13.55
CA TYR A 182 -9.42 28.81 -14.02
C TYR A 182 -10.44 28.65 -12.88
N ILE A 183 -9.99 28.30 -11.67
CA ILE A 183 -10.78 28.31 -10.43
C ILE A 183 -10.07 29.25 -9.44
N PRO A 184 -10.75 30.24 -8.84
CA PRO A 184 -10.12 31.21 -7.93
C PRO A 184 -9.37 30.58 -6.76
N GLN A 185 -9.85 29.46 -6.25
CA GLN A 185 -9.27 28.71 -5.13
C GLN A 185 -7.92 28.09 -5.52
N LEU A 186 -7.79 27.61 -6.77
CA LEU A 186 -6.53 27.08 -7.29
C LEU A 186 -5.52 28.21 -7.56
N ALA A 187 -5.99 29.38 -8.00
CA ALA A 187 -5.15 30.55 -8.26
C ALA A 187 -4.41 31.06 -7.01
N LYS A 188 -4.93 30.77 -5.82
CA LYS A 188 -4.32 31.12 -4.52
C LYS A 188 -3.13 30.21 -4.13
N SER A 189 -2.87 29.15 -4.89
CA SER A 189 -1.79 28.23 -4.58
C SER A 189 -0.43 28.90 -4.78
N ASN A 190 0.44 28.80 -3.77
CA ASN A 190 1.81 29.31 -3.85
C ASN A 190 2.62 28.44 -4.82
N PRO A 191 3.22 29.00 -5.90
CA PRO A 191 4.01 28.25 -6.88
C PRO A 191 5.28 27.61 -6.30
N ASP A 192 5.77 28.09 -5.16
CA ASP A 192 6.99 27.58 -4.51
C ASP A 192 6.73 26.32 -3.66
N LEU A 193 5.47 25.87 -3.58
CA LEU A 193 5.12 24.64 -2.87
C LEU A 193 5.55 23.42 -3.68
N TRP A 194 6.61 22.78 -3.20
CA TRP A 194 7.12 21.51 -3.70
C TRP A 194 7.24 20.48 -2.58
N GLY A 195 6.75 19.26 -2.83
CA GLY A 195 6.74 18.17 -1.85
C GLY A 195 6.68 16.81 -2.52
N VAL A 196 7.44 15.85 -1.99
CA VAL A 196 7.50 14.46 -2.46
C VAL A 196 7.30 13.54 -1.27
N SER A 197 6.34 12.60 -1.41
CA SER A 197 6.05 11.57 -0.41
C SER A 197 6.07 10.20 -1.07
N LEU A 198 6.62 9.21 -0.37
CA LEU A 198 6.61 7.82 -0.81
C LEU A 198 6.15 6.88 0.30
N CYS A 199 5.50 5.79 -0.12
CA CYS A 199 5.07 4.68 0.73
C CYS A 199 5.27 3.39 -0.08
N THR A 200 6.10 2.48 0.41
CA THR A 200 6.30 1.17 -0.24
C THR A 200 5.16 0.22 0.12
N VAL A 201 5.05 -0.90 -0.61
CA VAL A 201 4.06 -1.95 -0.32
C VAL A 201 4.24 -2.57 1.07
N ASP A 202 5.45 -2.51 1.63
CA ASP A 202 5.76 -2.97 2.99
C ASP A 202 5.51 -1.90 4.06
N GLY A 203 5.13 -0.68 3.68
CA GLY A 203 4.84 0.44 4.57
C GLY A 203 6.07 1.27 4.96
N GLN A 204 7.19 1.14 4.23
CA GLN A 204 8.33 2.05 4.40
C GLN A 204 7.96 3.42 3.83
N ARG A 205 8.24 4.50 4.57
CA ARG A 205 7.78 5.85 4.24
C ARG A 205 8.89 6.87 4.34
N HIS A 206 8.93 7.76 3.37
CA HIS A 206 9.80 8.94 3.36
C HIS A 206 9.07 10.14 2.77
N SER A 207 9.43 11.34 3.19
CA SER A 207 8.77 12.58 2.79
C SER A 207 9.74 13.75 2.87
N VAL A 208 9.81 14.56 1.82
CA VAL A 208 10.69 15.74 1.71
C VAL A 208 9.92 16.93 1.13
N GLY A 209 10.15 18.11 1.69
CA GLY A 209 9.44 19.35 1.32
C GLY A 209 8.04 19.49 1.93
N HIS A 210 7.15 20.18 1.22
CA HIS A 210 5.82 20.62 1.68
C HIS A 210 4.76 19.51 1.64
N THR A 211 5.02 18.37 2.29
CA THR A 211 4.22 17.14 2.15
C THR A 211 2.97 17.07 3.03
N LYS A 212 2.83 18.00 3.98
CA LYS A 212 1.71 18.05 4.93
C LYS A 212 0.68 19.15 4.60
N ILE A 213 0.87 19.86 3.48
CA ILE A 213 -0.08 20.87 3.01
C ILE A 213 -1.19 20.16 2.22
N PRO A 214 -2.47 20.27 2.65
CA PRO A 214 -3.57 19.64 1.94
C PRO A 214 -3.85 20.36 0.61
N PHE A 215 -4.20 19.60 -0.42
CA PHE A 215 -4.63 20.12 -1.72
C PHE A 215 -5.71 19.21 -2.33
N CYS A 216 -6.51 19.75 -3.25
CA CYS A 216 -7.55 18.98 -3.91
C CYS A 216 -6.95 17.97 -4.90
N LEU A 217 -7.39 16.70 -4.84
CA LEU A 217 -6.91 15.64 -5.75
C LEU A 217 -7.18 15.94 -7.23
N GLN A 218 -8.22 16.71 -7.55
CA GLN A 218 -8.62 16.99 -8.93
C GLN A 218 -8.72 15.70 -9.76
N SER A 219 -8.16 15.65 -10.97
CA SER A 219 -8.24 14.46 -11.83
C SER A 219 -7.52 13.22 -11.28
N CYS A 220 -6.68 13.34 -10.24
CA CYS A 220 -6.06 12.18 -9.60
C CYS A 220 -7.07 11.27 -8.90
N VAL A 221 -8.31 11.72 -8.68
CA VAL A 221 -9.38 10.89 -8.09
C VAL A 221 -9.96 9.87 -9.08
N LYS A 222 -9.86 10.11 -10.39
CA LYS A 222 -10.46 9.27 -11.45
C LYS A 222 -10.09 7.77 -11.35
N PRO A 223 -8.80 7.39 -11.24
CA PRO A 223 -8.42 5.98 -11.06
C PRO A 223 -8.98 5.38 -9.77
N LEU A 224 -9.07 6.16 -8.69
CA LEU A 224 -9.62 5.68 -7.41
C LEU A 224 -11.12 5.38 -7.54
N THR A 225 -11.89 6.28 -8.14
CA THR A 225 -13.32 6.05 -8.39
C THR A 225 -13.57 4.88 -9.34
N TYR A 226 -12.72 4.69 -10.34
CA TYR A 226 -12.80 3.54 -11.24
C TYR A 226 -12.51 2.22 -10.52
N ALA A 227 -11.47 2.18 -9.68
CA ALA A 227 -11.17 1.01 -8.85
C ALA A 227 -12.32 0.66 -7.90
N ILE A 228 -12.95 1.66 -7.26
CA ILE A 228 -14.13 1.47 -6.40
C ILE A 228 -15.29 0.86 -7.22
N SER A 229 -15.55 1.38 -8.42
CA SER A 229 -16.62 0.88 -9.29
C SER A 229 -16.36 -0.56 -9.74
N ILE A 230 -15.13 -0.91 -10.14
CA ILE A 230 -14.76 -2.30 -10.46
C ILE A 230 -14.91 -3.20 -9.24
N SER A 231 -14.38 -2.79 -8.09
CA SER A 231 -14.43 -3.60 -6.86
C SER A 231 -15.86 -3.88 -6.41
N THR A 232 -16.82 -3.02 -6.77
CA THR A 232 -18.23 -3.17 -6.37
C THR A 232 -19.07 -3.89 -7.41
N LEU A 233 -18.82 -3.65 -8.70
CA LEU A 233 -19.72 -4.06 -9.80
C LEU A 233 -19.11 -5.10 -10.75
N GLY A 234 -17.81 -5.33 -10.65
CA GLY A 234 -17.05 -6.17 -11.57
C GLY A 234 -16.65 -5.44 -12.86
N THR A 235 -15.52 -5.87 -13.42
CA THR A 235 -14.94 -5.31 -14.66
C THR A 235 -15.91 -5.35 -15.82
N ASP A 236 -16.58 -6.49 -16.04
CA ASP A 236 -17.46 -6.69 -17.19
C ASP A 236 -18.67 -5.76 -17.16
N TYR A 237 -19.23 -5.49 -15.97
CA TYR A 237 -20.35 -4.57 -15.85
C TYR A 237 -19.93 -3.12 -16.13
N VAL A 238 -18.83 -2.66 -15.52
CA VAL A 238 -18.33 -1.29 -15.68
C VAL A 238 -18.02 -1.01 -17.16
N HIS A 239 -17.40 -1.96 -17.85
CA HIS A 239 -16.99 -1.78 -19.24
C HIS A 239 -18.11 -1.92 -20.28
N LYS A 240 -19.36 -2.16 -19.86
CA LYS A 240 -20.53 -1.91 -20.72
C LYS A 240 -20.77 -0.42 -20.97
N PHE A 241 -20.23 0.45 -20.10
CA PHE A 241 -20.50 1.89 -20.11
C PHE A 241 -19.27 2.76 -20.42
N VAL A 242 -18.07 2.22 -20.29
CA VAL A 242 -16.81 2.94 -20.56
C VAL A 242 -15.79 2.00 -21.19
N GLY A 243 -15.05 2.47 -22.18
CA GLY A 243 -14.01 1.70 -22.85
C GLY A 243 -12.76 1.50 -22.00
N LYS A 244 -11.74 0.89 -22.61
CA LYS A 244 -10.43 0.59 -22.01
C LYS A 244 -9.28 1.30 -22.71
N GLU A 245 -9.51 1.79 -23.91
CA GLU A 245 -8.47 2.23 -24.83
C GLU A 245 -8.24 3.75 -24.78
N PRO A 246 -7.03 4.22 -25.09
CA PRO A 246 -6.77 5.66 -25.22
C PRO A 246 -7.55 6.26 -26.40
N SER A 247 -7.95 7.52 -26.28
CA SER A 247 -8.67 8.23 -27.35
C SER A 247 -7.77 8.78 -28.45
N GLY A 248 -6.45 8.88 -28.21
CA GLY A 248 -5.52 9.65 -29.05
C GLY A 248 -5.75 11.17 -29.01
N LEU A 249 -6.75 11.65 -28.26
CA LEU A 249 -7.16 13.04 -28.14
C LEU A 249 -6.79 13.60 -26.75
N ARG A 250 -6.81 14.93 -26.61
CA ARG A 250 -6.61 15.56 -25.30
C ARG A 250 -7.76 15.21 -24.35
N TYR A 251 -7.45 15.00 -23.07
CA TYR A 251 -8.38 14.56 -22.01
C TYR A 251 -9.60 15.47 -21.79
N ASN A 252 -9.53 16.73 -22.21
CA ASN A 252 -10.59 17.73 -22.05
C ASN A 252 -11.58 17.75 -23.21
N LYS A 253 -11.34 17.00 -24.30
CA LYS A 253 -12.29 16.84 -25.38
C LYS A 253 -13.31 15.79 -24.96
N LEU A 254 -14.59 16.15 -24.98
CA LEU A 254 -15.68 15.20 -24.83
C LEU A 254 -15.78 14.43 -26.15
N SER A 255 -15.20 13.22 -26.19
CA SER A 255 -15.29 12.32 -27.33
C SER A 255 -15.76 10.94 -26.85
N LEU A 256 -16.52 10.28 -27.73
CA LEU A 256 -16.96 8.91 -27.58
C LEU A 256 -16.23 8.06 -28.62
N ASN A 257 -16.09 6.76 -28.34
CA ASN A 257 -15.60 5.79 -29.30
C ASN A 257 -16.71 5.40 -30.30
N GLU A 258 -16.39 4.47 -31.21
CA GLU A 258 -17.30 3.99 -32.25
C GLU A 258 -18.55 3.31 -31.67
N GLU A 259 -18.44 2.78 -30.45
CA GLU A 259 -19.53 2.16 -29.69
C GLU A 259 -20.41 3.18 -28.94
N GLY A 260 -20.16 4.48 -29.09
CA GLY A 260 -20.96 5.53 -28.45
C GLY A 260 -20.74 5.66 -26.94
N ILE A 261 -19.65 5.11 -26.39
CA ILE A 261 -19.26 5.22 -24.98
C ILE A 261 -17.95 6.01 -24.82
N PRO A 262 -17.63 6.56 -23.64
CA PRO A 262 -16.34 7.22 -23.44
C PRO A 262 -15.17 6.25 -23.59
N HIS A 263 -14.06 6.70 -24.16
CA HIS A 263 -12.91 5.83 -24.48
C HIS A 263 -12.32 5.09 -23.26
N ASN A 264 -12.17 5.76 -22.12
CA ASN A 264 -11.60 5.19 -20.91
C ASN A 264 -11.98 6.00 -19.66
N PRO A 265 -11.86 5.42 -18.45
CA PRO A 265 -12.19 6.11 -17.19
C PRO A 265 -11.29 7.31 -16.85
N MET A 266 -10.18 7.53 -17.56
CA MET A 266 -9.21 8.59 -17.25
C MET A 266 -9.54 9.94 -17.92
N VAL A 267 -10.39 9.94 -18.95
CA VAL A 267 -10.92 11.18 -19.54
C VAL A 267 -12.15 11.68 -18.78
N ASN A 268 -12.47 12.97 -18.91
CA ASN A 268 -13.59 13.57 -18.16
C ASN A 268 -14.93 12.87 -18.44
N ALA A 269 -15.23 12.54 -19.70
CA ALA A 269 -16.46 11.84 -20.06
C ALA A 269 -16.56 10.45 -19.39
N GLY A 270 -15.46 9.70 -19.37
CA GLY A 270 -15.42 8.39 -18.71
C GLY A 270 -15.54 8.48 -17.20
N ALA A 271 -14.91 9.47 -16.59
CA ALA A 271 -15.04 9.70 -15.15
C ALA A 271 -16.48 10.03 -14.73
N ILE A 272 -17.21 10.83 -15.52
CA ILE A 272 -18.63 11.14 -15.27
C ILE A 272 -19.46 9.85 -15.32
N VAL A 273 -19.25 9.01 -16.33
CA VAL A 273 -19.93 7.71 -16.44
C VAL A 273 -19.58 6.82 -15.23
N VAL A 274 -18.31 6.68 -14.88
CA VAL A 274 -17.88 5.90 -13.71
C VAL A 274 -18.52 6.39 -12.41
N SER A 275 -18.62 7.71 -12.21
CA SER A 275 -19.30 8.28 -11.04
C SER A 275 -20.78 7.93 -11.00
N SER A 276 -21.46 7.89 -12.16
CA SER A 276 -22.88 7.48 -12.24
C SER A 276 -23.12 6.00 -11.87
N LEU A 277 -22.09 5.16 -11.98
CA LEU A 277 -22.18 3.73 -11.63
C LEU A 277 -22.14 3.49 -10.12
N ILE A 278 -21.68 4.46 -9.32
CA ILE A 278 -21.68 4.37 -7.86
C ILE A 278 -23.13 4.61 -7.36
N LYS A 279 -24.00 3.61 -7.61
CA LYS A 279 -25.47 3.65 -7.45
C LYS A 279 -25.92 3.70 -5.99
N VAL A 280 -25.88 4.88 -5.42
CA VAL A 280 -26.49 5.27 -4.15
C VAL A 280 -26.95 6.73 -4.26
N SER A 281 -27.82 7.23 -3.38
CA SER A 281 -28.14 8.67 -3.36
C SER A 281 -26.86 9.51 -3.26
N ALA A 282 -26.86 10.75 -3.78
CA ALA A 282 -25.64 11.55 -3.89
C ALA A 282 -24.86 11.68 -2.55
N THR A 283 -25.58 11.89 -1.45
CA THR A 283 -24.99 11.94 -0.10
C THR A 283 -24.33 10.61 0.28
N LEU A 284 -25.01 9.49 0.02
CA LEU A 284 -24.49 8.17 0.34
C LEU A 284 -23.31 7.80 -0.58
N ALA A 285 -23.28 8.30 -1.83
CA ALA A 285 -22.16 8.14 -2.76
C ALA A 285 -20.91 8.80 -2.22
N PHE A 286 -21.03 10.03 -1.76
CA PHE A 286 -19.93 10.79 -1.19
C PHE A 286 -19.30 10.07 0.01
N TRP A 287 -20.12 9.68 1.00
CA TRP A 287 -19.62 8.98 2.19
C TRP A 287 -19.01 7.61 1.86
N LYS A 288 -19.60 6.88 0.91
CA LYS A 288 -19.03 5.62 0.43
C LYS A 288 -17.64 5.86 -0.17
N VAL A 289 -17.49 6.81 -1.09
CA VAL A 289 -16.18 7.13 -1.67
C VAL A 289 -15.19 7.57 -0.60
N LEU A 290 -15.60 8.43 0.33
CA LEU A 290 -14.74 8.91 1.41
C LEU A 290 -14.27 7.76 2.31
N GLN A 291 -15.14 6.78 2.62
CA GLN A 291 -14.77 5.59 3.38
C GLN A 291 -13.71 4.75 2.65
N TYR A 292 -13.88 4.53 1.34
CA TYR A 292 -12.89 3.82 0.52
C TYR A 292 -11.55 4.56 0.46
N LEU A 293 -11.57 5.89 0.30
CA LEU A 293 -10.36 6.71 0.30
C LEU A 293 -9.63 6.66 1.64
N ASN A 294 -10.35 6.74 2.76
CA ASN A 294 -9.74 6.59 4.09
C ASN A 294 -9.07 5.22 4.26
N ARG A 295 -9.71 4.14 3.81
CA ARG A 295 -9.12 2.79 3.86
C ARG A 295 -7.87 2.69 2.99
N MET A 296 -7.91 3.21 1.77
CA MET A 296 -6.75 3.24 0.86
C MET A 296 -5.59 4.09 1.40
N ALA A 297 -5.90 5.15 2.16
CA ALA A 297 -4.92 6.02 2.79
C ALA A 297 -4.41 5.50 4.16
N GLY A 298 -4.88 4.35 4.65
CA GLY A 298 -4.51 3.83 5.96
C GLY A 298 -4.98 4.71 7.13
N SER A 299 -6.15 5.37 6.97
CA SER A 299 -6.72 6.33 7.93
C SER A 299 -5.89 7.60 8.15
N GLU A 300 -5.03 7.95 7.20
CA GLU A 300 -4.37 9.26 7.13
C GLU A 300 -5.34 10.34 6.61
N TYR A 301 -4.86 11.58 6.47
CA TYR A 301 -5.70 12.72 6.08
C TYR A 301 -6.44 12.51 4.74
N VAL A 302 -7.78 12.49 4.81
CA VAL A 302 -8.68 12.62 3.67
C VAL A 302 -9.73 13.66 4.01
N GLY A 303 -9.71 14.79 3.31
CA GLY A 303 -10.60 15.92 3.55
C GLY A 303 -11.54 16.25 2.39
N PHE A 304 -12.35 17.28 2.59
CA PHE A 304 -13.22 17.87 1.57
C PHE A 304 -13.13 19.40 1.64
N SER A 305 -13.02 20.04 0.48
CA SER A 305 -13.02 21.50 0.34
C SER A 305 -14.31 21.92 -0.32
N ASN A 306 -15.28 22.43 0.44
CA ASN A 306 -16.53 22.97 -0.12
C ASN A 306 -16.31 24.21 -1.00
N ALA A 307 -15.17 24.89 -0.82
CA ALA A 307 -14.86 26.09 -1.57
C ALA A 307 -14.42 25.80 -3.01
N THR A 308 -13.89 24.61 -3.30
CA THR A 308 -13.35 24.22 -4.62
C THR A 308 -14.34 23.35 -5.36
#